data_AF-A0A267TKT0-F1
#
_entry.id   AF-A0A267TKT0-F1
#
_cell.length_a   1.000
_cell.length_b   1.000
_cell.length_c   1.000
_cell.angle_alpha   90.00
_cell.angle_beta   90.00
_cell.angle_gamma   90.00
#
_symmetry.space_group_name_H-M   'P 1'
#
loop_
_entity.id
_entity.type
_entity.pdbx_description
1 polymer ?
#
loop_
_entity_poly.entity_id
_entity_poly.type
_entity_poly.pdbx_seq_one_letter_code
_entity_poly.pdbx_strand_id
1 'polypeptide(L)' 'MISKDEIKKAYRSLTRVDRKQIKDVVCNTFGYKERNFQEKMSGEYNWSKAEIGVLKSLLEIDGA' A
#
# COMPACT_ATOMS: atom_id res chain seq x y z
N MET A 1 13.87 7.00 -5.93
CA MET A 1 12.49 6.64 -6.34
C MET A 1 12.20 5.29 -5.72
N ILE A 2 11.33 5.23 -4.70
CA ILE A 2 11.06 3.97 -3.97
C ILE A 2 10.36 2.99 -4.90
N SER A 3 10.88 1.77 -4.98
CA SER A 3 10.36 0.73 -5.87
C SER A 3 9.08 0.13 -5.30
N LYS A 4 8.18 -0.34 -6.16
CA LYS A 4 6.98 -1.09 -5.74
C LYS A 4 7.34 -2.27 -4.83
N ASP A 5 8.51 -2.87 -5.04
CA ASP A 5 9.01 -3.97 -4.22
C ASP A 5 9.28 -3.56 -2.77
N GLU A 6 9.70 -2.33 -2.53
CA GLU A 6 9.90 -1.81 -1.17
C GLU A 6 8.57 -1.65 -0.44
N ILE A 7 7.54 -1.12 -1.11
CA ILE A 7 6.17 -1.05 -0.56
C ILE A 7 5.65 -2.46 -0.25
N LYS A 8 5.82 -3.42 -1.18
CA LYS A 8 5.39 -4.80 -0.96
C LYS A 8 6.15 -5.44 0.21
N LYS A 9 7.45 -5.19 0.32
CA LYS A 9 8.30 -5.73 1.40
C LYS A 9 7.89 -5.16 2.75
N ALA A 10 7.78 -3.83 2.85
CA ALA A 10 7.35 -3.14 4.08
C ALA A 10 5.95 -3.58 4.50
N TYR A 11 4.99 -3.64 3.56
CA TYR A 11 3.66 -4.14 3.86
C TYR A 11 3.69 -5.60 4.34
N ARG A 12 4.49 -6.48 3.72
CA ARG A 12 4.59 -7.89 4.12
C ARG A 12 5.24 -8.10 5.48
N SER A 13 6.15 -7.23 5.91
CA SER A 13 6.78 -7.30 7.25
C SER A 13 5.86 -6.90 8.40
N LEU A 14 4.73 -6.23 8.11
CA LEU A 14 3.76 -5.83 9.13
C LEU A 14 2.92 -6.99 9.65
N THR A 15 2.33 -6.79 10.84
CA THR A 15 1.39 -7.74 11.43
C THR A 15 0.11 -7.83 10.58
N ARG A 16 -0.68 -8.89 10.80
CA ARG A 16 -1.97 -9.05 10.11
C ARG A 16 -2.93 -7.89 10.38
N VAL A 17 -2.89 -7.31 11.59
CA VAL A 17 -3.78 -6.21 11.98
C VAL A 17 -3.40 -4.93 11.25
N ASP A 18 -2.12 -4.57 11.25
CA ASP A 18 -1.64 -3.35 10.58
C ASP A 18 -1.86 -3.44 9.06
N ARG A 19 -1.58 -4.60 8.46
CA ARG A 19 -1.88 -4.84 7.04
C ARG A 19 -3.35 -4.61 6.71
N LYS A 20 -4.25 -5.09 7.58
CA LYS A 20 -5.70 -4.88 7.40
C LYS A 20 -6.04 -3.39 7.49
N GLN A 21 -5.52 -2.69 8.50
CA GLN A 21 -5.76 -1.24 8.65
C GLN A 21 -5.27 -0.46 7.43
N ILE A 22 -4.05 -0.71 6.96
CA ILE A 22 -3.49 -0.03 5.77
C ILE A 22 -4.36 -0.29 4.54
N LYS A 23 -4.74 -1.56 4.31
CA LYS A 23 -5.63 -1.92 3.20
C LYS A 23 -6.95 -1.15 3.29
N ASP A 24 -7.58 -1.13 4.46
CA ASP A 24 -8.87 -0.48 4.68
C ASP A 24 -8.77 1.04 4.48
N VAL A 25 -7.70 1.68 4.98
CA VAL A 25 -7.44 3.11 4.77
C VAL A 25 -7.25 3.44 3.30
N VAL A 26 -6.43 2.68 2.58
CA VAL A 26 -6.19 2.90 1.15
C VAL A 26 -7.48 2.69 0.35
N CYS A 27 -8.22 1.62 0.64
CA CYS A 27 -9.49 1.35 -0.03
C CYS A 27 -10.52 2.46 0.19
N ASN A 28 -10.66 2.94 1.42
CA ASN A 28 -11.59 4.02 1.74
C ASN A 28 -11.16 5.36 1.12
N THR A 29 -9.86 5.66 1.13
CA THR A 29 -9.30 6.92 0.59
C THR A 29 -9.52 7.04 -0.92
N PHE A 30 -9.37 5.95 -1.67
CA PHE A 30 -9.46 5.96 -3.14
C PHE A 30 -10.75 5.34 -3.69
N GLY A 31 -11.70 4.96 -2.82
CA GLY A 31 -12.96 4.33 -3.23
C GLY A 31 -12.76 2.94 -3.86
N TYR A 32 -11.72 2.21 -3.46
CA TYR A 32 -11.41 0.90 -4.01
C TYR A 32 -12.16 -0.22 -3.33
N LYS A 33 -12.45 -1.25 -4.12
CA LYS A 33 -12.76 -2.57 -3.58
C LYS A 33 -11.46 -3.28 -3.25
N GLU A 34 -11.53 -4.23 -2.33
CA GLU A 34 -10.36 -5.04 -1.92
C GLU A 34 -9.64 -5.69 -3.11
N ARG A 35 -10.38 -6.13 -4.14
CA ARG A 35 -9.81 -6.69 -5.36
C ARG A 35 -8.84 -5.73 -6.06
N ASN A 36 -9.16 -4.44 -6.15
CA ASN A 36 -8.29 -3.46 -6.80
C ASN A 36 -6.96 -3.30 -6.05
N PHE A 37 -7.02 -3.32 -4.72
CA PHE A 37 -5.81 -3.28 -3.88
C PHE A 37 -4.95 -4.54 -4.11
N GLN A 38 -5.58 -5.72 -4.18
CA GLN A 38 -4.89 -6.98 -4.44
C GLN A 38 -4.21 -7.01 -5.82
N GLU A 39 -4.87 -6.52 -6.88
CA GLU A 39 -4.31 -6.46 -8.24
C GLU A 39 -3.13 -5.47 -8.33
N LYS A 40 -3.17 -4.35 -7.58
CA LYS A 40 -2.01 -3.45 -7.47
C LYS A 40 -0.85 -4.06 -6.66
N MET A 41 -1.18 -4.86 -5.63
CA MET A 41 -0.19 -5.61 -4.85
C MET A 41 0.41 -6.80 -5.60
N SER A 42 -0.33 -7.44 -6.52
CA SER A 42 0.20 -8.47 -7.41
C SER A 42 1.17 -7.85 -8.42
N GLY A 43 0.91 -6.60 -8.83
CA GLY A 43 1.69 -5.87 -9.83
C GLY A 43 1.03 -5.84 -11.20
N GLU A 44 -0.19 -6.36 -11.31
CA GLU A 44 -1.03 -6.29 -12.52
C GLU A 44 -1.38 -4.84 -12.88
N TYR A 45 -1.54 -3.98 -11.87
CA TYR A 45 -1.71 -2.54 -12.06
C TYR A 45 -0.67 -1.72 -11.30
N ASN A 46 -0.39 -0.53 -11.83
CA ASN A 46 0.50 0.44 -11.21
C ASN A 46 -0.23 1.21 -10.09
N TRP A 47 0.49 1.49 -9.02
CA TRP A 47 0.12 2.53 -8.07
C TRP A 47 0.35 3.91 -8.70
N SER A 48 -0.60 4.81 -8.57
CA SER A 48 -0.44 6.22 -8.89
C SER A 48 0.44 6.92 -7.85
N LYS A 49 0.93 8.12 -8.18
CA LYS A 49 1.76 8.91 -7.27
C LYS A 49 1.06 9.23 -5.94
N ALA A 50 -0.24 9.52 -5.99
CA ALA A 50 -1.04 9.81 -4.79
C ALA A 50 -1.15 8.58 -3.89
N GLU A 51 -1.43 7.41 -4.46
CA GLU A 51 -1.52 6.15 -3.70
C GLU A 51 -0.16 5.78 -3.08
N ILE A 52 0.93 5.96 -3.83
CA ILE A 52 2.29 5.75 -3.32
C ILE A 52 2.57 6.67 -2.14
N GLY A 53 2.14 7.94 -2.18
CA GLY A 53 2.31 8.89 -1.08
C GLY A 53 1.56 8.47 0.20
N VAL A 54 0.31 8.00 0.06
CA VAL A 54 -0.46 7.46 1.19
C VAL A 54 0.21 6.21 1.76
N LEU A 55 0.60 5.26 0.90
CA LEU A 55 1.27 4.03 1.32
C LEU A 55 2.61 4.30 2.02
N LYS A 56 3.41 5.25 1.52
CA LYS A 56 4.65 5.68 2.18
C LYS A 56 4.41 6.21 3.58
N SER A 57 3.38 7.04 3.74
CA SER A 57 3.03 7.63 5.04
C SER A 57 2.56 6.55 6.02
N LEU A 58 1.73 5.61 5.56
CA LEU A 58 1.21 4.51 6.38
C LEU A 58 2.24 3.43 6.72
N LEU A 59 3.23 3.24 5.85
CA LEU A 59 4.31 2.26 6.02
C LEU A 59 5.59 2.87 6.61
N GLU A 60 5.55 4.17 6.97
CA GLU A 60 6.68 4.92 7.54
C GLU A 60 7.96 4.84 6.70
N ILE A 61 7.83 4.71 5.37
CA ILE A 61 8.97 4.49 4.46
C ILE A 61 9.84 5.77 4.31
N ASP A 62 9.36 6.94 4.74
CA ASP A 62 10.13 8.19 4.81
C ASP A 62 10.51 8.60 6.26
N GLY A 63 10.40 7.69 7.23
CA GLY A 63 10.70 7.94 8.65
C GLY A 63 11.75 6.99 9.24
N ALA A 64 12.97 7.04 8.72
CA ALA A 64 14.20 6.58 9.38
C ALA A 64 15.31 7.61 9.14
#